data_AF-A0A2K8UAA3-F1
#
_entry.id   AF-A0A2K8UAA3-F1
#
_cell.length_a   1.000
_cell.length_b   1.000
_cell.length_c   1.000
_cell.angle_alpha   90.00
_cell.angle_beta   90.00
_cell.angle_gamma   90.00
#
_symmetry.space_group_name_H-M   'P 1'
#
loop_
_entity.id
_entity.type
_entity.pdbx_description
1 polymer ?
#
loop_
_entity_poly.entity_id
_entity_poly.type
_entity_poly.pdbx_seq_one_letter_code
_entity_poly.pdbx_strand_id
1 'polypeptide(L)' 'MNIELRHGLPYISAEIEYRGQQVKIENVLLDTGSAGCIFDADRLSAIGLHYEPFDLVHM' A
#
# COMPACT_ATOMS: atom_id res chain seq x y z
N MET A 1 -15.10 -0.72 5.32
CA MET A 1 -14.25 -1.04 4.16
C MET A 1 -15.13 -1.01 2.92
N ASN A 2 -14.80 -0.15 1.95
CA ASN A 2 -15.52 -0.05 0.69
C ASN A 2 -14.65 -0.68 -0.40
N ILE A 3 -15.15 -1.70 -1.09
CA ILE A 3 -14.44 -2.40 -2.16
C ILE A 3 -15.13 -2.05 -3.48
N GLU A 4 -14.37 -1.49 -4.41
CA GLU A 4 -14.85 -1.14 -5.73
C GLU A 4 -14.31 -2.15 -6.75
N LEU A 5 -15.21 -2.82 -7.48
CA LEU A 5 -14.82 -3.73 -8.56
C LEU A 5 -14.68 -2.95 -9.87
N ARG A 6 -13.46 -2.90 -10.43
CA ARG A 6 -13.18 -2.29 -11.74
C ARG A 6 -12.61 -3.35 -12.66
N HIS A 7 -13.30 -3.62 -13.77
CA HIS A 7 -12.90 -4.64 -14.75
C HIS A 7 -12.62 -6.03 -14.13
N GLY A 8 -13.37 -6.39 -13.07
CA GLY A 8 -13.20 -7.66 -12.35
C GLY A 8 -12.12 -7.66 -11.28
N LEU A 9 -11.40 -6.55 -11.09
CA LEU A 9 -10.37 -6.40 -10.07
C LEU A 9 -10.90 -5.59 -8.86
N PRO A 10 -10.70 -6.07 -7.62
CA PRO A 10 -11.13 -5.37 -6.42
C PRO A 10 -10.14 -4.27 -6.03
N TYR A 11 -10.61 -3.03 -5.93
CA TYR A 11 -9.85 -1.88 -5.48
C TYR A 11 -10.40 -1.33 -4.17
N ILE A 12 -9.50 -0.83 -3.33
CA ILE A 12 -9.82 -0.15 -2.07
C ILE A 12 -9.05 1.16 -1.96
N SER A 13 -9.44 1.95 -0.96
CA SER A 13 -8.57 2.94 -0.33
C SER A 13 -7.92 2.31 0.89
N ALA A 14 -6.60 2.43 1.02
CA ALA A 14 -5.86 2.05 2.22
C ALA A 14 -5.41 3.29 2.99
N GLU A 15 -5.56 3.27 4.31
CA GLU A 15 -4.97 4.27 5.20
C GLU A 15 -3.83 3.60 5.95
N ILE A 16 -2.64 4.19 5.87
CA ILE A 16 -1.42 3.68 6.48
C ILE A 16 -0.97 4.68 7.52
N GLU A 17 -0.80 4.22 8.74
CA GLU A 17 -0.26 5.01 9.85
C GLU A 17 1.15 4.52 10.21
N TYR A 18 2.09 5.46 10.31
CA TYR A 18 3.44 5.22 10.80
C TYR A 18 3.84 6.34 11.75
N ARG A 19 4.16 6.00 13.00
CA ARG A 19 4.62 6.96 14.04
C ARG A 19 3.70 8.19 14.18
N GLY A 20 2.39 7.99 14.10
CA GLY A 20 1.38 9.05 14.20
C GLY A 20 1.25 9.94 12.97
N GLN A 21 1.96 9.64 11.88
CA GLN A 21 1.74 10.22 10.55
C GLN A 21 0.88 9.27 9.73
N GLN A 22 -0.03 9.81 8.92
CA GLN A 22 -0.98 9.02 8.13
C GLN A 22 -0.92 9.41 6.66
N VAL A 23 -1.03 8.41 5.78
CA VAL A 23 -1.21 8.61 4.35
C VAL A 23 -2.35 7.75 3.84
N LYS A 24 -3.18 8.35 3.00
CA LYS A 24 -4.24 7.65 2.28
C LYS A 24 -3.74 7.29 0.88
N ILE A 25 -3.73 6.01 0.57
CA ILE A 25 -3.39 5.48 -0.75
C ILE A 25 -4.67 5.03 -1.44
N GLU A 26 -5.03 5.74 -2.50
CA GLU A 26 -6.18 5.41 -3.35
C GLU A 26 -5.80 4.35 -4.39
N ASN A 27 -6.81 3.63 -4.89
CA ASN A 27 -6.69 2.64 -5.97
C ASN A 27 -5.71 1.50 -5.64
N VAL A 28 -5.73 1.02 -4.39
CA VAL A 28 -4.97 -0.15 -3.98
C VAL A 28 -5.69 -1.41 -4.45
N LEU A 29 -5.00 -2.27 -5.19
CA LEU A 29 -5.52 -3.56 -5.61
C LEU A 29 -5.55 -4.51 -4.40
N LEU A 30 -6.71 -5.08 -4.11
CA LEU A 30 -6.86 -6.12 -3.10
C LEU A 30 -6.52 -7.48 -3.71
N ASP A 31 -5.23 -7.82 -3.73
CA ASP A 31 -4.73 -9.07 -4.30
C ASP A 31 -4.66 -10.19 -3.25
N THR A 32 -5.63 -11.09 -3.25
CA THR A 32 -5.67 -12.27 -2.36
C THR A 32 -4.79 -13.43 -2.85
N GLY A 33 -4.24 -13.36 -4.06
CA GLY A 33 -3.32 -14.34 -4.62
C GLY A 33 -1.86 -14.06 -4.28
N SER A 34 -1.55 -12.83 -3.87
CA SER A 34 -0.24 -12.45 -3.38
C SER A 34 -0.06 -12.85 -1.90
N ALA A 35 1.03 -13.54 -1.57
CA ALA A 35 1.35 -13.93 -0.20
C ALA A 35 1.85 -12.75 0.68
N GLY A 36 1.78 -11.53 0.17
CA GLY A 36 2.33 -10.34 0.80
C GLY A 36 1.55 -9.07 0.44
N CYS A 37 1.96 -7.95 1.01
CA CYS A 37 1.37 -6.65 0.74
C CYS A 37 2.50 -5.72 0.29
N ILE A 38 2.37 -5.16 -0.91
CA ILE A 38 3.40 -4.31 -1.52
C ILE A 38 2.81 -2.92 -1.71
N PHE A 39 3.53 -1.90 -1.24
CA PHE A 39 3.22 -0.50 -1.47
C PHE A 39 4.41 0.19 -2.13
N ASP A 40 4.09 1.23 -2.90
CA ASP A 40 5.06 2.14 -3.48
C ASP A 40 5.80 2.90 -2.36
N ALA A 41 7.11 2.66 -2.25
CA ALA A 41 7.95 3.25 -1.22
C ALA A 41 8.00 4.78 -1.29
N ASP A 42 7.90 5.36 -2.49
CA ASP A 42 7.93 6.81 -2.65
C ASP A 42 6.67 7.45 -2.03
N ARG A 43 5.52 6.79 -2.12
CA ARG A 43 4.29 7.25 -1.45
C ARG A 43 4.39 7.18 0.06
N LEU A 44 5.06 6.15 0.58
CA LEU A 44 5.26 5.96 2.03
C LEU A 44 6.30 6.92 2.61
N SER A 45 7.25 7.39 1.80
CA SER A 45 8.22 8.39 2.21
C SER A 45 7.58 9.69 2.72
N ALA A 46 6.35 10.01 2.26
CA ALA A 46 5.58 11.17 2.71
C ALA A 46 5.22 11.14 4.21
N ILE A 47 5.18 9.96 4.83
CA ILE A 47 4.96 9.77 6.27
C ILE A 47 6.25 9.39 7.03
N GLY A 48 7.41 9.53 6.38
CA GLY A 48 8.71 9.18 6.95
C GLY A 48 8.95 7.68 7.07
N LEU A 49 8.18 6.85 6.36
CA LEU A 49 8.42 5.41 6.25
C LEU A 49 9.34 5.16 5.05
N HIS A 50 10.56 4.70 5.34
CA HIS A 50 11.57 4.35 4.36
C HIS A 50 11.91 2.86 4.51
N TYR A 51 12.33 2.23 3.42
CA TYR A 51 12.90 0.89 3.48
C TYR A 51 14.33 0.98 4.04
N GLU A 52 14.71 -0.02 4.83
CA GLU A 52 16.04 -0.16 5.41
C GLU A 52 16.98 -0.92 4.45
N PRO A 53 18.31 -0.86 4.62
CA PRO A 53 19.27 -1.45 3.67
C PRO A 53 19.12 -2.95 3.39
N PHE A 54 18.44 -3.68 4.28
CA PHE A 54 18.25 -5.12 4.18
C PHE A 54 16.79 -5.52 3.90
N ASP A 55 15.92 -4.54 3.66
CA ASP A 55 14.54 -4.81 3.29
C ASP A 55 14.46 -5.37 1.87
N LEU A 56 13.50 -6.28 1.67
CA LEU A 56 13.22 -6.83 0.34
C LEU A 56 12.47 -5.79 -0.49
N VAL A 57 13.12 -5.28 -1.54
CA VAL A 57 12.50 -4.37 -2.51
C VAL A 57 12.14 -5.15 -3.77
N HIS A 58 10.86 -5.13 -4.14
CA HIS A 58 10.39 -5.67 -5.40
C HIS A 58 10.49 -4.58 -6.48
N MET A 59 11.27 -4.85 -7.54
CA MET A 59 11.49 -3.95 -8.69
C MET A 59 10.63 -4.30 -9.90
#